data_AF-B3NQG7-F1
#
_entry.id   AF-B3NQG7-F1
#
_cell.length_a   1.000
_cell.length_b   1.000
_cell.length_c   1.000
_cell.angle_alpha   90.00
_cell.angle_beta   90.00
_cell.angle_gamma   90.00
#
_symmetry.space_group_name_H-M   'P 1'
#
loop_
_entity.id
_entity.type
_entity.pdbx_description
1 polymer ?
#
loop_
_entity_poly.entity_id
_entity_poly.type
_entity_poly.pdbx_seq_one_letter_code
_entity_poly.pdbx_strand_id
1 'polypeptide(L)'
;MGCDEKREPAGGRLRVQDIPALIQDHCRMRNPAKVERIINELVFGGPERMQIVSDFDYTITKQRMEDGGAVPSSFEIFNSCQSLPKNFKAETDKLYHKYRPIEIDPHMPIAVKVKYMIEWWTKSGELASGFPFDQSEIDQIASKYKHALRDGTHEFFADLQRLNIPTLVFSAGLGNSVVSVLRQANVLHPNVKVVSNFLQFRDGVLDGFQQPMIHTFNKNETVLNESSEYYDLVHTRDHIIVMGDSIGDADMASGVPASSHIMKIGFLFHHVEANMEKYMDTFDIVLVDDQTMDVPRTLLALIEKQHKLNMEAAKQSSL
;
A
#
# COMPACT_ATOMS: atom_id res chain seq x y z
N MET A 1 24.60 10.80 34.26
CA MET A 1 24.87 9.55 33.53
C MET A 1 23.79 8.56 33.96
N GLY A 2 22.62 8.63 33.32
CA GLY A 2 21.59 7.62 33.52
C GLY A 2 21.90 6.49 32.54
N CYS A 3 22.15 5.29 33.06
CA CYS A 3 22.17 4.10 32.23
C CYS A 3 20.76 3.93 31.68
N ASP A 4 20.60 4.05 30.36
CA ASP A 4 19.46 3.45 29.66
C ASP A 4 19.55 1.94 29.91
N GLU A 5 18.86 1.45 30.93
CA GLU A 5 18.55 0.04 31.06
C GLU A 5 17.78 -0.34 29.79
N LYS A 6 18.46 -1.07 28.89
CA LYS A 6 17.83 -1.70 27.74
C LYS A 6 16.73 -2.61 28.28
N ARG A 7 15.49 -2.11 28.31
CA ARG A 7 14.31 -2.91 28.62
C ARG A 7 14.21 -3.98 27.54
N GLU A 8 14.55 -5.21 27.88
CA GLU A 8 14.29 -6.34 26.99
C GLU A 8 12.78 -6.56 26.91
N PRO A 9 12.23 -6.85 25.71
CA PRO A 9 10.82 -7.20 25.60
C PRO A 9 10.50 -8.39 26.50
N ALA A 10 9.36 -8.38 27.19
CA ALA A 10 9.00 -9.44 28.13
C ALA A 10 8.92 -10.85 27.49
N GLY A 11 8.78 -10.92 26.16
CA GLY A 11 8.82 -12.16 25.37
C GLY A 11 10.21 -12.60 24.87
N GLY A 12 11.28 -11.88 25.22
CA GLY A 12 12.63 -12.11 24.69
C GLY A 12 12.82 -11.59 23.27
N ARG A 13 14.07 -11.65 22.79
CA ARG A 13 14.43 -11.19 21.44
C ARG A 13 13.95 -12.16 20.37
N LEU A 14 13.20 -11.66 19.39
CA LEU A 14 12.72 -12.43 18.24
C LEU A 14 13.85 -12.66 17.23
N ARG A 15 13.88 -13.86 16.65
CA ARG A 15 14.79 -14.20 15.54
C ARG A 15 14.00 -14.55 14.30
N VAL A 16 14.47 -14.11 13.14
CA VAL A 16 13.78 -14.36 11.85
C VAL A 16 13.57 -15.86 11.60
N GLN A 17 14.58 -16.69 11.92
CA GLN A 17 14.51 -18.14 11.76
C GLN A 17 13.40 -18.83 12.58
N ASP A 18 12.89 -18.16 13.62
CA ASP A 18 11.86 -18.70 14.50
C ASP A 18 10.45 -18.21 14.07
N ILE A 19 10.34 -17.46 12.96
CA ILE A 19 9.08 -16.90 12.43
C ILE A 19 8.74 -17.61 11.11
N PRO A 20 7.80 -18.59 11.10
CA PRO A 20 7.57 -19.46 9.95
C PRO A 20 7.25 -18.74 8.63
N ALA A 21 6.48 -17.65 8.67
CA ALA A 21 6.14 -16.88 7.46
C ALA A 21 7.36 -16.21 6.80
N LEU A 22 8.43 -15.98 7.57
CA LEU A 22 9.63 -15.27 7.11
C LEU A 22 10.74 -16.20 6.59
N ILE A 23 10.57 -17.51 6.71
CA ILE A 23 11.54 -18.52 6.25
C ILE A 23 11.05 -19.31 5.03
N GLN A 24 9.95 -18.88 4.42
CA GLN A 24 9.42 -19.49 3.21
C GLN A 24 10.29 -19.13 1.99
N ASP A 25 10.36 -20.02 1.00
CA ASP A 25 11.20 -19.84 -0.20
C ASP A 25 10.83 -18.60 -1.03
N HIS A 26 9.59 -18.12 -0.94
CA HIS A 26 9.12 -16.91 -1.60
C HIS A 26 9.44 -15.62 -0.83
N CYS A 27 9.87 -15.73 0.44
CA CYS A 27 10.24 -14.60 1.28
C CYS A 27 11.75 -14.36 1.17
N ARG A 28 12.14 -13.27 0.49
CA ARG A 28 13.53 -12.91 0.24
C ARG A 28 13.92 -11.68 1.02
N MET A 29 15.12 -11.70 1.62
CA MET A 29 15.67 -10.59 2.38
C MET A 29 17.13 -10.45 2.07
N ARG A 30 17.60 -9.24 1.73
CA ARG A 30 19.04 -9.04 1.52
C ARG A 30 19.81 -9.07 2.82
N ASN A 31 19.23 -8.50 3.87
CA ASN A 31 19.86 -8.42 5.18
C ASN A 31 18.88 -8.88 6.27
N PRO A 32 18.78 -10.21 6.51
CA PRO A 32 17.89 -10.77 7.52
C PRO A 32 18.15 -10.20 8.94
N ALA A 33 19.40 -9.88 9.28
CA ALA A 33 19.74 -9.29 10.57
C ALA A 33 19.19 -7.85 10.74
N LYS A 34 19.17 -7.07 9.65
CA LYS A 34 18.51 -5.76 9.63
C LYS A 34 17.00 -5.91 9.82
N VAL A 35 16.37 -6.83 9.08
CA VAL A 35 14.94 -7.15 9.19
C VAL A 35 14.60 -7.55 10.62
N GLU A 36 15.35 -8.48 11.20
CA GLU A 36 15.18 -8.94 12.58
C GLU A 36 15.22 -7.78 13.58
N ARG A 37 16.21 -6.89 13.45
CA ARG A 37 16.32 -5.71 14.32
C ARG A 37 15.08 -4.84 14.19
N ILE A 38 14.63 -4.52 12.97
CA ILE A 38 13.44 -3.69 12.77
C ILE A 38 12.22 -4.37 13.41
N ILE A 39 11.99 -5.67 13.18
CA ILE A 39 10.87 -6.41 13.79
C ILE A 39 10.88 -6.29 15.32
N ASN A 40 12.05 -6.45 15.96
CA ASN A 40 12.17 -6.31 17.40
C ASN A 40 11.82 -4.89 17.87
N GLU A 41 12.25 -3.84 17.15
CA GLU A 41 11.87 -2.46 17.49
C GLU A 41 10.37 -2.22 17.31
N LEU A 42 9.77 -2.72 16.23
CA LEU A 42 8.32 -2.63 16.01
C LEU A 42 7.54 -3.29 17.15
N VAL A 43 7.95 -4.50 17.55
CA VAL A 43 7.33 -5.27 18.64
C VAL A 43 7.52 -4.60 19.99
N PHE A 44 8.72 -4.06 20.26
CA PHE A 44 9.02 -3.34 21.48
C PHE A 44 8.21 -2.03 21.59
N GLY A 45 8.05 -1.31 20.48
CA GLY A 45 7.33 -0.04 20.44
C GLY A 45 5.80 -0.17 20.53
N GLY A 46 5.24 -1.34 20.26
CA GLY A 46 3.81 -1.59 20.40
C GLY A 46 2.94 -0.94 19.32
N PRO A 47 1.65 -1.31 19.25
CA PRO A 47 0.70 -0.82 18.25
C PRO A 47 0.47 0.69 18.29
N GLU A 48 0.66 1.33 19.45
CA GLU A 48 0.49 2.77 19.65
C GLU A 48 1.49 3.61 18.87
N ARG A 49 2.64 3.05 18.49
CA ARG A 49 3.66 3.71 17.64
C ARG A 49 3.55 3.35 16.17
N MET A 50 2.73 2.35 15.83
CA MET A 50 2.62 1.83 14.48
C MET A 50 1.74 2.69 13.58
N GLN A 51 2.11 2.78 12.31
CA GLN A 51 1.23 3.14 11.19
C GLN A 51 1.55 2.26 9.96
N ILE A 52 0.58 2.13 9.06
CA ILE A 52 0.71 1.43 7.78
C ILE A 52 0.59 2.42 6.64
N VAL A 53 1.47 2.30 5.65
CA VAL A 53 1.34 2.98 4.36
C VAL A 53 1.41 1.93 3.26
N SER A 54 0.29 1.69 2.56
CA SER A 54 0.19 0.64 1.55
C SER A 54 -0.24 1.23 0.21
N ASP A 55 0.34 0.71 -0.87
CA ASP A 55 -0.27 0.81 -2.18
C ASP A 55 -1.56 -0.03 -2.24
N PHE A 56 -2.36 0.16 -3.30
CA PHE A 56 -3.61 -0.58 -3.52
C PHE A 56 -3.52 -1.59 -4.67
N ASP A 57 -3.22 -1.11 -5.88
CA ASP A 57 -3.29 -1.92 -7.09
C ASP A 57 -2.14 -2.93 -7.10
N TYR A 58 -2.44 -4.22 -7.17
CA TYR A 58 -1.45 -5.30 -7.11
C TYR A 58 -0.67 -5.41 -5.80
N THR A 59 -1.05 -4.64 -4.77
CA THR A 59 -0.56 -4.73 -3.38
C THR A 59 -1.66 -5.19 -2.42
N ILE A 60 -2.80 -4.52 -2.40
CA ILE A 60 -3.99 -4.99 -1.67
C ILE A 60 -4.80 -5.92 -2.57
N THR A 61 -4.97 -5.56 -3.84
CA THR A 61 -5.50 -6.48 -4.86
C THR A 61 -4.42 -7.49 -5.27
N LYS A 62 -4.83 -8.71 -5.62
CA LYS A 62 -3.93 -9.78 -6.07
C LYS A 62 -3.21 -9.34 -7.35
N GLN A 63 -1.99 -9.85 -7.55
CA GLN A 63 -1.26 -9.72 -8.81
C GLN A 63 -1.78 -10.68 -9.89
N ARG A 64 -2.43 -11.77 -9.46
CA ARG A 64 -3.05 -12.77 -10.33
C ARG A 64 -4.19 -13.48 -9.62
N MET A 65 -5.27 -13.79 -10.35
CA MET A 65 -6.37 -14.63 -9.87
C MET A 65 -5.98 -16.11 -9.88
N GLU A 66 -6.65 -16.94 -9.07
CA GLU A 66 -6.38 -18.39 -9.00
C GLU A 66 -6.56 -19.11 -10.35
N ASP A 67 -7.50 -18.63 -11.18
CA ASP A 67 -7.75 -19.13 -12.53
C ASP A 67 -6.75 -18.62 -13.59
N GLY A 68 -5.76 -17.84 -13.18
CA GLY A 68 -4.79 -17.17 -14.06
C GLY A 68 -5.31 -15.90 -14.70
N GLY A 69 -6.54 -15.47 -14.39
CA GLY A 69 -7.13 -14.22 -14.86
C GLY A 69 -6.38 -13.00 -14.33
N ALA A 70 -6.42 -11.92 -15.12
CA ALA A 70 -5.88 -10.62 -14.72
C ALA A 70 -6.80 -9.96 -13.70
N VAL A 71 -6.20 -9.35 -12.68
CA VAL A 71 -6.90 -8.45 -11.76
C VAL A 71 -6.87 -7.05 -12.36
N PRO A 72 -8.02 -6.38 -12.54
CA PRO A 72 -8.01 -5.03 -13.04
C PRO A 72 -7.45 -4.07 -11.99
N SER A 73 -6.67 -3.11 -12.45
CA SER A 73 -6.35 -1.90 -11.69
C SER A 73 -7.62 -1.09 -11.38
N SER A 74 -7.51 -0.19 -10.41
CA SER A 74 -8.55 0.77 -10.04
C SER A 74 -9.03 1.63 -11.22
N PHE A 75 -8.15 1.97 -12.16
CA PHE A 75 -8.50 2.63 -13.42
C PHE A 75 -9.27 1.72 -14.37
N GLU A 76 -8.87 0.45 -14.51
CA GLU A 76 -9.58 -0.53 -15.35
C GLU A 76 -10.99 -0.83 -14.81
N ILE A 77 -11.18 -0.82 -13.49
CA ILE A 77 -12.52 -0.87 -12.87
C ILE A 77 -13.39 0.30 -13.36
N PHE A 78 -12.86 1.53 -13.35
CA PHE A 78 -13.57 2.69 -13.86
C PHE A 78 -13.84 2.57 -15.36
N ASN A 79 -12.83 2.24 -16.17
CA ASN A 79 -12.95 2.13 -17.63
C ASN A 79 -13.93 1.02 -18.08
N SER A 80 -14.23 0.07 -17.20
CA SER A 80 -15.21 -0.99 -17.43
C SER A 80 -16.67 -0.54 -17.28
N CYS A 81 -16.94 0.64 -16.72
CA CYS A 81 -18.29 1.21 -16.63
C CYS A 81 -18.90 1.38 -18.03
N GLN A 82 -20.09 0.83 -18.24
CA GLN A 82 -20.75 0.76 -19.54
C GLN A 82 -21.24 2.13 -20.04
N SER A 83 -21.59 3.04 -19.13
CA SER A 83 -22.06 4.38 -19.50
C SER A 83 -20.96 5.28 -20.09
N LEU A 84 -19.69 4.93 -19.88
CA LEU A 84 -18.57 5.72 -20.38
C LEU A 84 -18.58 5.83 -21.92
N PRO A 85 -18.29 7.02 -22.48
CA PRO A 85 -18.29 7.21 -23.93
C PRO A 85 -17.34 6.25 -24.65
N LYS A 86 -17.77 5.70 -25.79
CA LYS A 86 -16.94 4.78 -26.60
C LYS A 86 -15.60 5.40 -27.02
N ASN A 87 -15.60 6.69 -27.35
CA ASN A 87 -14.39 7.41 -27.72
C ASN A 87 -13.42 7.51 -26.53
N PHE A 88 -13.93 7.79 -25.32
CA PHE A 88 -13.12 7.83 -24.11
C PHE A 88 -12.42 6.48 -23.88
N LYS A 89 -13.16 5.37 -23.95
CA LYS A 89 -12.57 4.02 -23.78
C LYS A 89 -11.48 3.74 -24.82
N ALA A 90 -11.77 4.01 -26.10
CA ALA A 90 -10.81 3.78 -27.17
C ALA A 90 -9.52 4.60 -27.03
N GLU A 91 -9.60 5.86 -26.61
CA GLU A 91 -8.42 6.70 -26.39
C GLU A 91 -7.65 6.29 -25.12
N THR A 92 -8.34 5.94 -24.03
CA THR A 92 -7.69 5.44 -22.82
C THR A 92 -6.98 4.10 -23.05
N ASP A 93 -7.56 3.19 -23.84
CA ASP A 93 -6.92 1.93 -24.24
C ASP A 93 -5.63 2.19 -25.04
N LYS A 94 -5.64 3.18 -25.95
CA LYS A 94 -4.43 3.59 -26.70
C LYS A 94 -3.35 4.14 -25.76
N LEU A 95 -3.73 4.98 -24.78
CA LEU A 95 -2.78 5.46 -23.78
C LEU A 95 -2.19 4.29 -22.99
N TYR A 96 -3.03 3.38 -22.50
CA TYR A 96 -2.57 2.21 -21.74
C TYR A 96 -1.56 1.37 -22.55
N HIS A 97 -1.90 1.00 -23.79
CA HIS A 97 -1.01 0.21 -24.64
C HIS A 97 0.32 0.91 -24.97
N LYS A 98 0.35 2.26 -24.96
CA LYS A 98 1.58 3.03 -25.14
C LYS A 98 2.42 3.08 -23.87
N TYR A 99 1.81 3.41 -22.73
CA TYR A 99 2.53 3.83 -21.53
C TYR A 99 2.76 2.71 -20.52
N ARG A 100 1.89 1.69 -20.45
CA ARG A 100 2.09 0.56 -19.53
C ARG A 100 3.40 -0.20 -19.82
N PRO A 101 3.78 -0.51 -21.08
CA PRO A 101 5.09 -1.13 -21.35
C PRO A 101 6.27 -0.27 -20.89
N ILE A 102 6.15 1.06 -20.97
CA ILE A 102 7.17 2.01 -20.54
C ILE A 102 7.32 2.00 -19.00
N GLU A 103 6.20 1.97 -18.29
CA GLU A 103 6.17 1.92 -16.82
C GLU A 103 6.93 0.71 -16.29
N ILE A 104 6.70 -0.46 -16.88
CA ILE A 104 7.24 -1.74 -16.39
C ILE A 104 8.61 -2.11 -16.96
N ASP A 105 9.12 -1.36 -17.95
CA ASP A 105 10.39 -1.68 -18.62
C ASP A 105 11.59 -1.66 -17.63
N PRO A 106 12.20 -2.80 -17.29
CA PRO A 106 13.29 -2.82 -16.30
C PRO A 106 14.56 -2.10 -16.79
N HIS A 107 14.69 -1.86 -18.08
CA HIS A 107 15.87 -1.27 -18.71
C HIS A 107 15.76 0.25 -18.91
N MET A 108 14.57 0.83 -18.75
CA MET A 108 14.39 2.27 -18.90
C MET A 108 14.81 3.02 -17.62
N PRO A 109 15.66 4.07 -17.73
CA PRO A 109 16.04 4.90 -16.57
C PRO A 109 14.83 5.55 -15.90
N ILE A 110 14.83 5.58 -14.56
CA ILE A 110 13.72 6.13 -13.76
C ILE A 110 13.42 7.59 -14.15
N ALA A 111 14.43 8.43 -14.33
CA ALA A 111 14.24 9.84 -14.72
C ALA A 111 13.52 10.01 -16.08
N VAL A 112 13.65 9.03 -16.98
CA VAL A 112 12.93 9.00 -18.26
C VAL A 112 11.49 8.51 -18.05
N LYS A 113 11.32 7.43 -17.27
CA LYS A 113 9.99 6.91 -16.91
C LYS A 113 9.11 7.97 -16.26
N VAL A 114 9.65 8.73 -15.31
CA VAL A 114 8.93 9.82 -14.61
C VAL A 114 8.27 10.78 -15.61
N LYS A 115 8.99 11.21 -16.65
CA LYS A 115 8.44 12.12 -17.67
C LYS A 115 7.28 11.49 -18.44
N TYR A 116 7.39 10.21 -18.78
CA TYR A 116 6.32 9.48 -19.46
C TYR A 116 5.11 9.23 -18.56
N MET A 117 5.32 8.99 -17.27
CA MET A 117 4.21 8.86 -16.32
C MET A 117 3.51 10.20 -16.12
N ILE A 118 4.23 11.31 -16.01
CA ILE A 118 3.58 12.64 -16.01
C ILE A 118 2.73 12.82 -17.26
N GLU A 119 3.28 12.54 -18.45
CA GLU A 119 2.55 12.66 -19.72
C GLU A 119 1.31 11.76 -19.78
N TRP A 120 1.42 10.50 -19.33
CA TRP A 120 0.28 9.57 -19.34
C TRP A 120 -0.82 10.02 -18.40
N TRP A 121 -0.50 10.38 -17.16
CA TRP A 121 -1.50 10.79 -16.17
C TRP A 121 -2.15 12.12 -16.54
N THR A 122 -1.40 13.08 -17.10
CA THR A 122 -1.96 14.33 -17.64
C THR A 122 -2.98 14.04 -18.74
N LYS A 123 -2.62 13.22 -19.74
CA LYS A 123 -3.54 12.86 -20.83
C LYS A 123 -4.76 12.08 -20.35
N SER A 124 -4.58 11.18 -19.40
CA SER A 124 -5.70 10.42 -18.81
C SER A 124 -6.68 11.36 -18.10
N GLY A 125 -6.17 12.38 -17.37
CA GLY A 125 -6.99 13.40 -16.73
C GLY A 125 -7.72 14.29 -17.75
N GLU A 126 -7.04 14.71 -18.82
CA GLU A 126 -7.66 15.48 -19.92
C GLU A 126 -8.76 14.70 -20.64
N LEU A 127 -8.55 13.40 -20.89
CA LEU A 127 -9.57 12.53 -21.48
C LEU A 127 -10.77 12.31 -20.56
N ALA A 128 -10.54 12.24 -19.25
CA ALA A 128 -11.58 12.11 -18.24
C ALA A 128 -12.32 13.42 -17.98
N SER A 129 -12.68 14.18 -19.03
CA SER A 129 -13.42 15.45 -18.93
C SER A 129 -14.48 15.58 -20.02
N GLY A 130 -15.53 16.36 -19.74
CA GLY A 130 -16.52 16.82 -20.73
C GLY A 130 -17.74 15.90 -20.92
N PHE A 131 -17.98 14.95 -20.02
CA PHE A 131 -19.19 14.11 -20.05
C PHE A 131 -19.73 13.84 -18.63
N PRO A 132 -21.07 13.69 -18.47
CA PRO A 132 -21.64 13.30 -17.19
C PRO A 132 -21.29 11.85 -16.87
N PHE A 133 -21.11 11.54 -15.59
CA PHE A 133 -20.84 10.18 -15.13
C PHE A 133 -21.43 9.96 -13.73
N ASP A 134 -22.19 8.88 -13.56
CA ASP A 134 -22.69 8.48 -12.25
C ASP A 134 -21.69 7.54 -11.58
N GLN A 135 -21.07 8.01 -10.50
CA GLN A 135 -20.09 7.27 -9.73
C GLN A 135 -20.66 5.98 -9.11
N SER A 136 -21.98 5.86 -8.95
CA SER A 136 -22.61 4.62 -8.48
C SER A 136 -22.36 3.44 -9.42
N GLU A 137 -22.06 3.69 -10.70
CA GLU A 137 -21.70 2.64 -11.63
C GLU A 137 -20.35 1.99 -11.31
N ILE A 138 -19.41 2.76 -10.71
CA ILE A 138 -18.15 2.19 -10.19
C ILE A 138 -18.46 1.14 -9.14
N ASP A 139 -19.45 1.37 -8.27
CA ASP A 139 -19.84 0.41 -7.24
C ASP A 139 -20.29 -0.92 -7.87
N GLN A 140 -21.05 -0.87 -8.96
CA GLN A 140 -21.50 -2.08 -9.65
C GLN A 140 -20.34 -2.90 -10.21
N ILE A 141 -19.31 -2.24 -10.76
CA ILE A 141 -18.12 -2.92 -11.28
C ILE A 141 -17.24 -3.43 -10.14
N ALA A 142 -16.93 -2.58 -9.16
CA ALA A 142 -16.08 -2.91 -8.01
C ALA A 142 -16.62 -4.09 -7.19
N SER A 143 -17.96 -4.25 -7.12
CA SER A 143 -18.61 -5.38 -6.44
C SER A 143 -18.14 -6.75 -6.96
N LYS A 144 -17.72 -6.81 -8.23
CA LYS A 144 -17.22 -8.02 -8.89
C LYS A 144 -15.81 -8.36 -8.46
N TYR A 145 -15.02 -7.40 -7.98
CA TYR A 145 -13.59 -7.60 -7.68
C TYR A 145 -13.27 -7.64 -6.18
N LYS A 146 -14.29 -7.63 -5.30
CA LYS A 146 -14.08 -7.78 -3.84
C LYS A 146 -13.38 -9.08 -3.44
N HIS A 147 -13.45 -10.12 -4.28
CA HIS A 147 -12.80 -11.41 -4.06
C HIS A 147 -11.39 -11.47 -4.67
N ALA A 148 -10.97 -10.42 -5.37
CA ALA A 148 -9.65 -10.29 -5.97
C ALA A 148 -8.64 -9.60 -5.02
N LEU A 149 -8.99 -9.44 -3.73
CA LEU A 149 -8.04 -8.99 -2.71
C LEU A 149 -7.10 -10.13 -2.34
N ARG A 150 -5.87 -9.80 -1.90
CA ARG A 150 -4.96 -10.82 -1.36
C ARG A 150 -5.60 -11.61 -0.22
N ASP A 151 -5.28 -12.88 -0.13
CA ASP A 151 -5.81 -13.74 0.92
C ASP A 151 -5.37 -13.22 2.29
N GLY A 152 -6.27 -13.24 3.28
CA GLY A 152 -6.01 -12.63 4.59
C GLY A 152 -6.19 -11.11 4.66
N THR A 153 -6.62 -10.43 3.58
CA THR A 153 -6.82 -8.97 3.60
C THR A 153 -7.89 -8.54 4.60
N HIS A 154 -9.01 -9.24 4.71
CA HIS A 154 -10.06 -8.89 5.66
C HIS A 154 -9.55 -8.92 7.10
N GLU A 155 -8.83 -9.97 7.45
CA GLU A 155 -8.24 -10.15 8.76
C GLU A 155 -7.14 -9.13 9.02
N PHE A 156 -6.30 -8.81 8.03
CA PHE A 156 -5.29 -7.76 8.13
C PHE A 156 -5.92 -6.41 8.52
N PHE A 157 -6.98 -5.99 7.82
CA PHE A 157 -7.66 -4.74 8.14
C PHE A 157 -8.40 -4.79 9.49
N ALA A 158 -8.98 -5.93 9.86
CA ALA A 158 -9.58 -6.14 11.17
C ALA A 158 -8.54 -6.08 12.32
N ASP A 159 -7.34 -6.62 12.08
CA ASP A 159 -6.19 -6.56 13.00
C ASP A 159 -5.75 -5.11 13.22
N LEU A 160 -5.60 -4.34 12.14
CA LEU A 160 -5.26 -2.92 12.19
C LEU A 160 -6.32 -2.08 12.90
N GLN A 161 -7.61 -2.33 12.63
CA GLN A 161 -8.70 -1.64 13.31
C GLN A 161 -8.70 -1.95 14.81
N ARG A 162 -8.59 -3.23 15.19
CA ARG A 162 -8.59 -3.67 16.58
C ARG A 162 -7.43 -3.08 17.37
N LEU A 163 -6.25 -2.99 16.74
CA LEU A 163 -5.04 -2.39 17.32
C LEU A 163 -5.01 -0.86 17.22
N ASN A 164 -6.04 -0.25 16.62
CA ASN A 164 -6.13 1.19 16.37
C ASN A 164 -4.88 1.76 15.67
N ILE A 165 -4.42 1.06 14.64
CA ILE A 165 -3.26 1.43 13.82
C ILE A 165 -3.75 2.25 12.61
N PRO A 166 -3.35 3.53 12.48
CA PRO A 166 -3.64 4.35 11.31
C PRO A 166 -3.11 3.68 10.05
N THR A 167 -3.96 3.60 9.03
CA THR A 167 -3.66 2.91 7.78
C THR A 167 -3.93 3.85 6.62
N LEU A 168 -2.89 4.20 5.88
CA LEU A 168 -3.01 4.93 4.63
C LEU A 168 -2.94 3.97 3.46
N VAL A 169 -3.98 3.99 2.65
CA VAL A 169 -3.93 3.48 1.29
C VAL A 169 -3.51 4.63 0.38
N PHE A 170 -2.24 4.66 0.01
CA PHE A 170 -1.67 5.67 -0.86
C PHE A 170 -1.53 5.08 -2.26
N SER A 171 -2.39 5.47 -3.19
CA SER A 171 -2.48 4.82 -4.52
C SER A 171 -2.36 5.84 -5.65
N ALA A 172 -1.52 5.55 -6.65
CA ALA A 172 -1.46 6.28 -7.91
C ALA A 172 -2.63 5.97 -8.87
N GLY A 173 -3.55 5.10 -8.44
CA GLY A 173 -4.74 4.68 -9.16
C GLY A 173 -5.90 5.70 -9.11
N LEU A 174 -7.11 5.20 -9.33
CA LEU A 174 -8.36 5.97 -9.29
C LEU A 174 -9.05 5.79 -7.93
N GLY A 175 -9.00 6.84 -7.10
CA GLY A 175 -9.44 6.83 -5.71
C GLY A 175 -10.90 6.43 -5.51
N ASN A 176 -11.82 6.82 -6.39
CA ASN A 176 -13.23 6.42 -6.31
C ASN A 176 -13.38 4.89 -6.40
N SER A 177 -12.62 4.23 -7.29
CA SER A 177 -12.59 2.77 -7.42
C SER A 177 -11.95 2.11 -6.20
N VAL A 178 -10.83 2.65 -5.70
CA VAL A 178 -10.15 2.18 -4.49
C VAL A 178 -11.12 2.17 -3.30
N VAL A 179 -11.77 3.31 -3.05
CA VAL A 179 -12.75 3.47 -1.97
C VAL A 179 -13.91 2.51 -2.15
N SER A 180 -14.43 2.38 -3.38
CA SER A 180 -15.54 1.47 -3.67
C SER A 180 -15.19 0.01 -3.34
N VAL A 181 -14.03 -0.48 -3.78
CA VAL A 181 -13.60 -1.86 -3.51
C VAL A 181 -13.41 -2.09 -2.00
N LEU A 182 -12.66 -1.22 -1.31
CA LEU A 182 -12.41 -1.35 0.12
C LEU A 182 -13.70 -1.30 0.94
N ARG A 183 -14.63 -0.42 0.57
CA ARG A 183 -15.94 -0.30 1.23
C ARG A 183 -16.79 -1.54 1.02
N GLN A 184 -16.87 -2.07 -0.20
CA GLN A 184 -17.67 -3.26 -0.52
C GLN A 184 -17.07 -4.56 0.02
N ALA A 185 -15.75 -4.59 0.22
CA ALA A 185 -15.07 -5.63 0.98
C ALA A 185 -15.17 -5.41 2.51
N ASN A 186 -15.86 -4.38 2.99
CA ASN A 186 -16.01 -4.10 4.43
C ASN A 186 -14.66 -3.94 5.18
N VAL A 187 -13.62 -3.47 4.51
CA VAL A 187 -12.28 -3.23 5.09
C VAL A 187 -11.92 -1.74 5.19
N LEU A 188 -12.77 -0.85 4.65
CA LEU A 188 -12.64 0.60 4.81
C LEU A 188 -13.12 1.06 6.21
N HIS A 189 -12.39 0.63 7.23
CA HIS A 189 -12.67 0.97 8.63
C HIS A 189 -12.32 2.44 8.95
N PRO A 190 -12.77 3.01 10.09
CA PRO A 190 -12.49 4.40 10.44
C PRO A 190 -11.01 4.78 10.54
N ASN A 191 -10.12 3.83 10.84
CA ASN A 191 -8.66 4.01 10.89
C ASN A 191 -7.99 3.99 9.50
N VAL A 192 -8.75 3.74 8.43
CA VAL A 192 -8.26 3.68 7.05
C VAL A 192 -8.54 5.00 6.34
N LYS A 193 -7.50 5.58 5.72
CA LYS A 193 -7.57 6.75 4.86
C LYS A 193 -7.08 6.40 3.46
N VAL A 194 -7.60 7.09 2.46
CA VAL A 194 -7.22 6.88 1.05
C VAL A 194 -6.72 8.20 0.49
N VAL A 195 -5.50 8.21 -0.03
CA VAL A 195 -4.92 9.30 -0.81
C VAL A 195 -4.66 8.77 -2.21
N SER A 196 -5.33 9.33 -3.21
CA SER A 196 -5.31 8.85 -4.59
C SER A 196 -5.85 9.91 -5.55
N ASN A 197 -5.89 9.62 -6.86
CA ASN A 197 -6.49 10.52 -7.84
C ASN A 197 -8.01 10.35 -7.81
N PHE A 198 -8.74 11.35 -7.31
CA PHE A 198 -10.20 11.31 -7.28
C PHE A 198 -10.79 12.05 -8.47
N LEU A 199 -11.88 11.53 -9.03
CA LEU A 199 -12.66 12.20 -10.08
C LEU A 199 -13.11 13.59 -9.61
N GLN A 200 -12.93 14.59 -10.48
CA GLN A 200 -13.41 15.95 -10.28
C GLN A 200 -14.69 16.17 -11.09
N PHE A 201 -15.66 16.84 -10.48
CA PHE A 201 -16.92 17.20 -11.14
C PHE A 201 -17.14 18.71 -11.07
N ARG A 202 -17.60 19.30 -12.17
CA ARG A 202 -18.12 20.67 -12.23
C ARG A 202 -19.46 20.65 -12.94
N ASP A 203 -20.47 21.27 -12.33
CA ASP A 203 -21.83 21.35 -12.86
C ASP A 203 -22.43 19.99 -13.31
N GLY A 204 -22.11 18.92 -12.57
CA GLY A 204 -22.59 17.56 -12.85
C GLY A 204 -21.85 16.83 -13.99
N VAL A 205 -20.80 17.44 -14.54
CA VAL A 205 -19.97 16.90 -15.62
C VAL A 205 -18.59 16.57 -15.07
N LEU A 206 -18.00 15.46 -15.54
CA LEU A 206 -16.64 15.08 -15.19
C LEU A 206 -15.65 16.10 -15.75
N ASP A 207 -14.67 16.50 -14.94
CA ASP A 207 -13.68 17.52 -15.29
C ASP A 207 -12.27 17.14 -14.82
N GLY A 208 -11.85 15.92 -15.18
CA GLY A 208 -10.53 15.38 -14.86
C GLY A 208 -10.42 14.86 -13.44
N PHE A 209 -9.23 14.99 -12.86
CA PHE A 209 -8.91 14.52 -11.51
C PHE A 209 -8.58 15.69 -10.58
N GLN A 210 -8.96 15.53 -9.31
CA GLN A 210 -8.61 16.46 -8.24
C GLN A 210 -7.08 16.50 -8.06
N GLN A 211 -6.53 17.70 -7.85
CA GLN A 211 -5.11 17.89 -7.60
C GLN A 211 -4.75 17.63 -6.13
N PRO A 212 -3.49 17.24 -5.83
CA PRO A 212 -2.39 17.00 -6.77
C PRO A 212 -2.51 15.66 -7.50
N MET A 213 -1.96 15.60 -8.72
CA MET A 213 -1.83 14.33 -9.47
C MET A 213 -0.82 13.41 -8.79
N ILE A 214 -1.21 12.16 -8.57
CA ILE A 214 -0.38 11.10 -8.00
C ILE A 214 -0.10 10.07 -9.08
N HIS A 215 1.17 9.80 -9.35
CA HIS A 215 1.66 8.79 -10.27
C HIS A 215 2.71 7.91 -9.59
N THR A 216 3.09 6.80 -10.21
CA THR A 216 3.96 5.76 -9.62
C THR A 216 5.27 6.29 -9.01
N PHE A 217 5.81 7.41 -9.48
CA PHE A 217 7.11 7.96 -9.03
C PHE A 217 7.05 9.26 -8.19
N ASN A 218 5.89 9.72 -7.73
CA ASN A 218 5.78 10.89 -6.82
C ASN A 218 4.99 10.58 -5.53
N LYS A 219 4.83 9.30 -5.20
CA LYS A 219 4.25 8.85 -3.93
C LYS A 219 5.27 9.03 -2.81
N ASN A 220 5.52 10.28 -2.45
CA ASN A 220 6.56 10.68 -1.50
C ASN A 220 6.12 11.95 -0.73
N GLU A 221 7.07 12.63 -0.09
CA GLU A 221 6.84 13.82 0.73
C GLU A 221 6.19 14.99 -0.03
N THR A 222 6.28 15.03 -1.36
CA THR A 222 5.66 16.09 -2.16
C THR A 222 4.14 16.06 -2.11
N VAL A 223 3.56 14.88 -1.83
CA VAL A 223 2.12 14.66 -1.72
C VAL A 223 1.70 14.49 -0.25
N LEU A 224 2.49 13.74 0.53
CA LEU A 224 2.23 13.50 1.95
C LEU A 224 3.28 14.21 2.80
N ASN A 225 2.98 15.42 3.29
CA ASN A 225 3.88 16.19 4.15
C ASN A 225 3.22 16.60 5.47
N GLU A 226 3.99 17.28 6.32
CA GLU A 226 3.56 17.78 7.63
C GLU A 226 2.30 18.66 7.59
N SER A 227 1.98 19.27 6.45
CA SER A 227 0.79 20.10 6.27
C SER A 227 -0.45 19.31 5.83
N SER A 228 -0.32 18.01 5.58
CA SER A 228 -1.45 17.16 5.20
C SER A 228 -2.32 16.82 6.40
N GLU A 229 -3.65 16.78 6.22
CA GLU A 229 -4.60 16.34 7.26
C GLU A 229 -4.30 14.92 7.78
N TYR A 230 -3.61 14.09 6.97
CA TYR A 230 -3.18 12.77 7.40
C TYR A 230 -2.07 12.83 8.45
N TYR A 231 -1.19 13.84 8.39
CA TYR A 231 -0.07 13.98 9.32
C TYR A 231 -0.54 14.12 10.77
N ASP A 232 -1.62 14.87 11.00
CA ASP A 232 -2.22 15.03 12.33
C ASP A 232 -2.64 13.68 12.95
N LEU A 233 -2.99 12.68 12.13
CA LEU A 233 -3.35 11.34 12.59
C LEU A 233 -2.14 10.48 12.96
N VAL A 234 -0.95 10.80 12.43
CA VAL A 234 0.22 9.91 12.47
C VAL A 234 1.51 10.54 13.00
N HIS A 235 1.50 11.80 13.42
CA HIS A 235 2.69 12.50 13.93
C HIS A 235 3.33 11.82 15.16
N THR A 236 2.59 11.00 15.91
CA THR A 236 3.10 10.18 17.03
C THR A 236 3.47 8.75 16.64
N ARG A 237 3.25 8.36 15.39
CA ARG A 237 3.44 7.00 14.87
C ARG A 237 4.76 6.90 14.13
N ASP A 238 5.86 6.67 14.83
CA ASP A 238 7.19 6.67 14.23
C ASP A 238 7.67 5.29 13.76
N HIS A 239 6.87 4.25 13.96
CA HIS A 239 7.09 2.91 13.42
C HIS A 239 6.18 2.65 12.22
N ILE A 240 6.77 2.35 11.07
CA ILE A 240 6.03 2.31 9.79
C ILE A 240 6.26 0.97 9.10
N ILE A 241 5.18 0.33 8.65
CA ILE A 241 5.25 -0.71 7.62
C ILE A 241 4.80 -0.09 6.30
N VAL A 242 5.69 -0.12 5.32
CA VAL A 242 5.41 0.29 3.94
C VAL A 242 5.20 -0.96 3.09
N MET A 243 4.13 -1.00 2.31
CA MET A 243 3.77 -2.12 1.45
C MET A 243 3.52 -1.65 0.04
N GLY A 244 4.15 -2.27 -0.95
CA GLY A 244 3.95 -1.92 -2.36
C GLY A 244 4.42 -3.00 -3.32
N ASP A 245 3.99 -2.92 -4.57
CA ASP A 245 4.41 -3.84 -5.63
C ASP A 245 5.43 -3.20 -6.58
N SER A 246 5.57 -1.87 -6.53
CA SER A 246 6.41 -1.09 -7.42
C SER A 246 7.58 -0.45 -6.67
N ILE A 247 8.72 -0.26 -7.34
CA ILE A 247 9.90 0.39 -6.73
C ILE A 247 9.56 1.78 -6.16
N GLY A 248 8.67 2.52 -6.84
CA GLY A 248 8.24 3.85 -6.40
C GLY A 248 7.45 3.86 -5.07
N ASP A 249 6.91 2.72 -4.65
CA ASP A 249 6.15 2.62 -3.40
C ASP A 249 7.06 2.63 -2.17
N ALA A 250 8.34 2.27 -2.33
CA ALA A 250 9.28 2.22 -1.23
C ALA A 250 9.48 3.57 -0.53
N ASP A 251 9.16 4.67 -1.21
CA ASP A 251 9.33 6.03 -0.70
C ASP A 251 8.01 6.65 -0.20
N MET A 252 6.91 5.89 -0.13
CA MET A 252 5.61 6.40 0.35
C MET A 252 5.64 6.99 1.76
N ALA A 253 6.60 6.57 2.59
CA ALA A 253 6.76 7.07 3.95
C ALA A 253 7.90 8.10 4.10
N SER A 254 8.55 8.55 3.01
CA SER A 254 9.64 9.54 3.08
C SER A 254 9.20 10.88 3.67
N GLY A 255 7.90 11.21 3.53
CA GLY A 255 7.29 12.42 4.05
C GLY A 255 6.92 12.39 5.53
N VAL A 256 7.17 11.28 6.25
CA VAL A 256 7.01 11.21 7.71
C VAL A 256 8.33 11.62 8.38
N PRO A 257 8.47 12.88 8.83
CA PRO A 257 9.77 13.45 9.23
C PRO A 257 10.29 12.91 10.56
N ALA A 258 9.39 12.42 11.42
CA ALA A 258 9.72 11.88 12.75
C ALA A 258 9.79 10.34 12.78
N SER A 259 9.94 9.68 11.64
CA SER A 259 10.02 8.21 11.58
C SER A 259 11.34 7.68 12.19
N SER A 260 11.27 6.60 12.97
CA SER A 260 12.43 5.96 13.61
C SER A 260 12.75 4.60 13.00
N HIS A 261 11.72 3.78 12.75
CA HIS A 261 11.87 2.43 12.20
C HIS A 261 10.85 2.17 11.10
N ILE A 262 11.35 1.94 9.88
CA ILE A 262 10.54 1.65 8.70
C ILE A 262 10.87 0.24 8.21
N MET A 263 9.86 -0.61 8.06
CA MET A 263 9.93 -1.89 7.37
C MET A 263 9.32 -1.75 5.98
N LYS A 264 10.08 -1.99 4.92
CA LYS A 264 9.58 -1.97 3.55
C LYS A 264 9.34 -3.39 3.03
N ILE A 265 8.10 -3.70 2.64
CA ILE A 265 7.67 -4.99 2.09
C ILE A 265 7.28 -4.80 0.61
N GLY A 266 7.99 -5.47 -0.28
CA GLY A 266 7.79 -5.41 -1.73
C GLY A 266 7.16 -6.69 -2.28
N PHE A 267 6.06 -6.58 -3.02
CA PHE A 267 5.42 -7.72 -3.69
C PHE A 267 5.91 -7.83 -5.14
N LEU A 268 6.67 -8.87 -5.46
CA LEU A 268 7.28 -9.06 -6.77
C LEU A 268 6.62 -10.21 -7.54
N PHE A 269 6.04 -9.90 -8.70
CA PHE A 269 5.42 -10.90 -9.59
C PHE A 269 5.86 -10.76 -11.05
N HIS A 270 5.91 -9.54 -11.58
CA HIS A 270 6.31 -9.32 -12.97
C HIS A 270 7.84 -9.29 -13.14
N HIS A 271 8.32 -10.01 -14.16
CA HIS A 271 9.73 -10.07 -14.54
C HIS A 271 10.66 -10.38 -13.34
N VAL A 272 10.30 -11.36 -12.51
CA VAL A 272 10.96 -11.68 -11.23
C VAL A 272 12.49 -11.68 -11.37
N GLU A 273 13.05 -12.47 -12.29
CA GLU A 273 14.50 -12.58 -12.46
C GLU A 273 15.18 -11.24 -12.80
N ALA A 274 14.56 -10.43 -13.65
CA ALA A 274 15.11 -9.13 -14.07
C ALA A 274 14.99 -8.06 -12.97
N ASN A 275 13.99 -8.19 -12.09
CA ASN A 275 13.68 -7.21 -11.06
C ASN A 275 14.21 -7.57 -9.67
N MET A 276 14.55 -8.84 -9.42
CA MET A 276 14.90 -9.37 -8.10
C MET A 276 15.98 -8.55 -7.40
N GLU A 277 17.09 -8.26 -8.09
CA GLU A 277 18.20 -7.50 -7.51
C GLU A 277 17.74 -6.11 -7.05
N LYS A 278 17.07 -5.38 -7.94
CA LYS A 278 16.55 -4.04 -7.64
C LYS A 278 15.52 -4.04 -6.51
N TYR A 279 14.64 -5.04 -6.45
CA TYR A 279 13.67 -5.15 -5.35
C TYR A 279 14.36 -5.43 -4.02
N MET A 280 15.36 -6.32 -4.01
CA MET A 280 16.18 -6.63 -2.83
C MET A 280 17.09 -5.46 -2.38
N ASP A 281 17.38 -4.50 -3.27
CA ASP A 281 18.04 -3.21 -2.97
C ASP A 281 17.09 -2.21 -2.32
N THR A 282 15.82 -2.29 -2.66
CA THR A 282 14.84 -1.26 -2.34
C THR A 282 14.02 -1.62 -1.11
N PHE A 283 13.62 -2.89 -0.98
CA PHE A 283 12.76 -3.41 0.08
C PHE A 283 13.55 -4.25 1.09
N ASP A 284 13.11 -4.23 2.34
CA ASP A 284 13.72 -5.06 3.39
C ASP A 284 13.28 -6.53 3.26
N ILE A 285 12.02 -6.74 2.90
CA ILE A 285 11.41 -8.04 2.58
C ILE A 285 10.82 -7.97 1.18
N VAL A 286 11.15 -8.95 0.32
CA VAL A 286 10.55 -9.14 -1.00
C VAL A 286 9.76 -10.44 -1.00
N LEU A 287 8.48 -10.36 -1.36
CA LEU A 287 7.56 -11.49 -1.43
C LEU A 287 7.31 -11.84 -2.90
N VAL A 288 7.81 -13.00 -3.33
CA VAL A 288 7.79 -13.43 -4.74
C VAL A 288 6.55 -14.27 -5.02
N ASP A 289 5.65 -13.79 -5.89
CA ASP A 289 4.38 -14.46 -6.22
C ASP A 289 3.52 -14.82 -4.98
N ASP A 290 3.60 -13.97 -3.94
CA ASP A 290 2.77 -14.10 -2.75
C ASP A 290 1.45 -13.35 -2.93
N GLN A 291 0.35 -14.10 -2.98
CA GLN A 291 -1.02 -13.58 -3.11
C GLN A 291 -1.73 -13.41 -1.75
N THR A 292 -0.97 -13.38 -0.65
CA THR A 292 -1.49 -13.33 0.72
C THR A 292 -0.99 -12.10 1.49
N MET A 293 -1.65 -11.81 2.62
CA MET A 293 -1.22 -10.83 3.63
C MET A 293 -0.54 -11.50 4.83
N ASP A 294 -0.11 -12.76 4.72
CA ASP A 294 0.36 -13.56 5.86
C ASP A 294 1.63 -12.99 6.50
N VAL A 295 2.58 -12.51 5.70
CA VAL A 295 3.80 -11.87 6.21
C VAL A 295 3.48 -10.56 6.95
N PRO A 296 2.76 -9.57 6.37
CA PRO A 296 2.31 -8.39 7.11
C PRO A 296 1.55 -8.73 8.39
N ARG A 297 0.62 -9.69 8.34
CA ARG A 297 -0.18 -10.12 9.50
C ARG A 297 0.67 -10.80 10.58
N THR A 298 1.70 -11.55 10.19
CA THR A 298 2.65 -12.14 11.14
C THR A 298 3.35 -11.06 11.95
N LEU A 299 3.75 -9.94 11.32
CA LEU A 299 4.35 -8.82 12.05
C LEU A 299 3.36 -8.20 13.05
N LEU A 300 2.10 -7.97 12.63
CA LEU A 300 1.07 -7.45 13.53
C LEU A 300 0.77 -8.39 14.70
N ALA A 301 0.74 -9.70 14.46
CA ALA A 301 0.49 -10.70 15.50
C ALA A 301 1.60 -10.72 16.56
N LEU A 302 2.86 -10.54 16.15
CA LEU A 302 4.00 -10.42 17.08
C LEU A 302 3.89 -9.16 17.94
N ILE A 303 3.54 -8.02 17.32
CA ILE A 303 3.31 -6.75 18.02
C ILE A 303 2.16 -6.87 19.03
N GLU A 304 1.03 -7.43 18.62
CA GLU A 304 -0.15 -7.62 19.49
C GLU A 304 0.16 -8.56 20.66
N LYS A 305 0.89 -9.65 20.42
CA LYS A 305 1.29 -10.60 21.46
C LYS A 305 2.09 -9.90 22.55
N GLN A 306 3.10 -9.12 22.18
CA GLN A 306 3.91 -8.40 23.16
C GLN A 306 3.10 -7.29 23.87
N HIS A 307 2.22 -6.59 23.15
CA HIS A 307 1.35 -5.59 23.74
C HIS A 307 0.44 -6.18 24.83
N LYS A 308 -0.15 -7.36 24.59
CA LYS A 308 -0.96 -8.07 25.61
C LYS A 308 -0.15 -8.43 26.85
N LEU A 309 1.06 -8.96 26.68
CA LEU A 309 1.97 -9.27 27.80
C LEU A 309 2.30 -8.02 28.64
N ASN A 310 2.57 -6.89 27.98
CA ASN A 310 2.85 -5.63 28.66
C ASN A 310 1.63 -5.14 29.46
N MET A 311 0.43 -5.25 28.89
CA MET A 311 -0.82 -4.87 29.57
C MET A 311 -1.13 -5.76 30.79
N GLU A 312 -0.82 -7.04 30.74
CA GLU A 312 -0.98 -7.96 31.88
C GLU A 312 0.03 -7.66 33.00
N ALA A 313 1.30 -7.43 32.64
CA ALA A 313 2.35 -7.07 33.61
C ALA A 313 2.06 -5.74 34.32
N ALA A 314 1.54 -4.75 33.60
CA ALA A 314 1.13 -3.46 34.16
C ALA A 314 -0.01 -3.62 35.18
N LYS A 315 -1.00 -4.47 34.89
CA LYS A 315 -2.11 -4.77 35.82
C LYS A 315 -1.63 -5.45 37.10
N GLN A 316 -0.70 -6.40 36.99
CA GLN A 316 -0.12 -7.10 38.14
C GLN A 316 0.74 -6.19 39.02
N SER A 317 1.37 -5.17 38.44
CA SER A 317 2.19 -4.19 39.19
C SER A 317 1.36 -3.08 39.85
N SER A 318 0.07 -2.96 39.50
CA SER A 318 -0.88 -1.98 40.05
C SER A 318 -1.78 -2.54 41.16
N LEU A 319 -1.64 -3.83 41.49
CA LEU A 319 -2.31 -4.54 42.58
C LEU A 319 -1.35 -4.70 43.76
#